data_AF-A0A0C2IUD0-F1
#
_entry.id   AF-A0A0C2IUD0-F1
#
_cell.length_a   1.000
_cell.length_b   1.000
_cell.length_c   1.000
_cell.angle_alpha   90.00
_cell.angle_beta   90.00
_cell.angle_gamma   90.00
#
_symmetry.space_group_name_H-M   'P 1'
#
loop_
_entity.id
_entity.type
_entity.pdbx_description
1 polymer ?
#
loop_
_entity_poly.entity_id
_entity_poly.type
_entity_poly.pdbx_seq_one_letter_code
_entity_poly.pdbx_strand_id
1 'polypeptide(L)'
;MAGRDYRIDPDLLRAISWQESKWKVNAIGKNPGAGYGAGLMQIDSQHQGELSQYGIKPGHLLTDACLNIYTGAYYLALAFKKWGVSWEANGQAGHTTTGVRQED
;
A
#
# COMPACT_ATOMS: atom_id res chain seq x y z
N MET A 1 -15.26 -3.56 0.69
CA MET A 1 -14.09 -3.90 -0.15
C MET A 1 -13.22 -2.66 -0.19
N ALA A 2 -11.91 -2.77 0.03
CA ALA A 2 -11.03 -1.62 0.25
C ALA A 2 -11.20 -0.49 -0.77
N GLY A 3 -11.30 -0.83 -2.07
CA GLY A 3 -11.50 0.17 -3.12
C GLY A 3 -12.80 0.99 -2.96
N ARG A 4 -13.91 0.34 -2.63
CA ARG A 4 -15.19 1.06 -2.38
C ARG A 4 -15.09 1.97 -1.16
N ASP A 5 -14.51 1.47 -0.07
CA ASP A 5 -14.50 2.16 1.22
C ASP A 5 -13.59 3.39 1.19
N TYR A 6 -12.48 3.31 0.45
CA TYR A 6 -11.54 4.42 0.29
C TYR A 6 -11.73 5.23 -0.98
N ARG A 7 -12.74 4.91 -1.81
CA ARG A 7 -12.94 5.48 -3.15
C ARG A 7 -11.66 5.40 -3.98
N ILE A 8 -11.12 4.18 -4.11
CA ILE A 8 -9.98 3.84 -4.95
C ILE A 8 -10.43 2.74 -5.92
N ASP A 9 -10.06 2.87 -7.18
CA ASP A 9 -10.36 1.84 -8.18
C ASP A 9 -9.78 0.48 -7.73
N PRO A 10 -10.60 -0.59 -7.62
CA PRO A 10 -10.10 -1.92 -7.28
C PRO A 10 -9.00 -2.43 -8.23
N ASP A 11 -9.03 -2.04 -9.50
CA ASP A 11 -8.03 -2.42 -10.50
C ASP A 11 -6.71 -1.70 -10.25
N LEU A 12 -6.74 -0.48 -9.70
CA LEU A 12 -5.53 0.18 -9.20
C LEU A 12 -4.91 -0.61 -8.04
N LEU A 13 -5.70 -1.00 -7.04
CA LEU A 13 -5.19 -1.77 -5.91
C LEU A 13 -4.57 -3.11 -6.40
N ARG A 14 -5.16 -3.72 -7.43
CA ARG A 14 -4.60 -4.92 -8.07
C ARG A 14 -3.29 -4.64 -8.82
N ALA A 15 -3.20 -3.52 -9.53
CA ALA A 15 -2.00 -3.12 -10.25
C ALA A 15 -0.84 -2.79 -9.29
N ILE A 16 -1.10 -2.05 -8.21
CA ILE A 16 -0.09 -1.75 -7.18
C ILE A 16 0.39 -3.05 -6.52
N SER A 17 -0.51 -3.92 -6.07
CA SER A 17 -0.09 -5.18 -5.44
C SER A 17 0.72 -6.09 -6.38
N TRP A 18 0.44 -6.05 -7.69
CA TRP A 18 1.29 -6.72 -8.68
C TRP A 18 2.67 -6.07 -8.79
N GLN A 19 2.73 -4.74 -8.81
CA GLN A 19 3.99 -4.02 -8.93
C GLN A 19 4.87 -4.24 -7.70
N GLU A 20 4.29 -4.15 -6.51
CA GLU A 20 4.99 -4.20 -5.22
C GLU A 20 5.49 -5.60 -4.85
N SER A 21 4.69 -6.65 -5.04
CA SER A 21 5.07 -7.99 -4.59
C SER A 21 4.83 -9.12 -5.59
N LYS A 22 4.30 -8.81 -6.79
CA LYS A 22 3.82 -9.83 -7.75
C LYS A 22 2.78 -10.75 -7.10
N TRP A 23 1.88 -10.18 -6.32
CA TRP A 23 0.82 -10.86 -5.55
C TRP A 23 1.30 -11.86 -4.50
N LYS A 24 2.52 -11.69 -3.98
CA LYS A 24 3.04 -12.50 -2.87
C LYS A 24 2.59 -11.94 -1.53
N VAL A 25 1.75 -12.68 -0.82
CA VAL A 25 1.16 -12.27 0.48
C VAL A 25 2.19 -12.15 1.59
N ASN A 26 3.17 -13.04 1.61
CA ASN A 26 4.23 -13.09 2.63
C ASN A 26 5.53 -12.38 2.18
N ALA A 27 5.46 -11.50 1.17
CA ALA A 27 6.62 -10.78 0.68
C ALA A 27 7.18 -9.83 1.75
N ILE A 28 8.49 -9.84 1.94
CA ILE A 28 9.21 -8.87 2.77
C ILE A 28 10.21 -8.16 1.86
N GLY A 29 9.94 -6.89 1.56
CA GLY A 29 10.83 -6.04 0.77
C GLY A 29 11.92 -5.46 1.65
N LYS A 30 13.15 -5.43 1.14
CA LYS A 30 14.29 -4.83 1.83
C LYS A 30 14.34 -3.33 1.53
N ASN A 31 14.38 -2.48 2.55
CA ASN A 31 14.64 -1.05 2.38
C ASN A 31 15.92 -0.66 3.18
N PRO A 32 17.10 -0.62 2.53
CA PRO A 32 18.36 -0.31 3.21
C PRO A 32 18.30 1.04 3.93
N GLY A 33 18.37 1.03 5.26
CA GLY A 33 18.41 2.24 6.09
C GLY A 33 17.05 2.81 6.52
N ALA A 34 15.92 2.28 6.03
CA ALA A 34 14.58 2.82 6.35
C ALA A 34 13.58 1.78 6.89
N GLY A 35 13.87 0.48 6.79
CA GLY A 35 13.03 -0.59 7.37
C GLY A 35 12.74 -1.71 6.37
N TYR A 36 11.53 -2.23 6.39
CA TYR A 36 11.06 -3.24 5.43
C TYR A 36 9.61 -2.98 4.99
N GLY A 37 9.27 -3.43 3.78
CA GLY A 37 7.90 -3.46 3.28
C GLY A 37 7.24 -4.81 3.57
N ALA A 38 5.99 -4.82 4.04
CA ALA A 38 5.26 -6.02 4.41
C ALA A 38 4.11 -6.36 3.44
N GLY A 39 4.15 -7.57 2.90
CA GLY A 39 3.07 -8.25 2.20
C GLY A 39 2.70 -7.69 0.83
N LEU A 40 1.44 -7.88 0.40
CA LEU A 40 0.97 -7.60 -0.96
C LEU A 40 1.25 -6.17 -1.43
N MET A 41 1.01 -5.20 -0.55
CA MET A 41 1.15 -3.77 -0.84
C MET A 41 2.42 -3.17 -0.22
N GLN A 42 3.35 -4.02 0.24
CA GLN A 42 4.64 -3.60 0.80
C GLN A 42 4.51 -2.47 1.85
N ILE A 43 3.61 -2.67 2.82
CA ILE A 43 3.33 -1.68 3.88
C ILE A 43 4.60 -1.42 4.68
N ASP A 44 5.00 -0.15 4.78
CA ASP A 44 6.23 0.22 5.48
C ASP A 44 6.14 -0.11 6.99
N SER A 45 7.15 -0.83 7.47
CA SER A 45 7.39 -1.12 8.88
C SER A 45 7.42 0.12 9.80
N GLN A 46 7.67 1.32 9.27
CA GLN A 46 7.62 2.56 10.05
C GLN A 46 6.21 2.88 10.57
N HIS A 47 5.17 2.40 9.88
CA HIS A 47 3.76 2.60 10.27
C HIS A 47 3.31 1.70 11.42
N GLN A 48 4.13 0.74 11.86
CA GLN A 48 3.72 -0.24 12.88
C GLN A 48 3.34 0.38 14.22
N GLY A 49 3.92 1.53 14.58
CA GLY A 49 3.52 2.28 15.78
C GLY A 49 2.05 2.73 15.72
N GLU A 50 1.61 3.29 14.60
CA GLU A 50 0.21 3.68 14.38
C GLU A 50 -0.69 2.45 14.27
N LEU A 51 -0.30 1.47 13.44
CA LEU A 51 -1.08 0.26 13.19
C LEU A 51 -1.35 -0.57 14.46
N SER A 52 -0.40 -0.55 15.40
CA SER A 52 -0.57 -1.22 16.70
C SER A 52 -1.75 -0.66 17.51
N GLN A 53 -2.10 0.62 17.34
CA GLN A 53 -3.24 1.25 18.01
C GLN A 53 -4.58 0.71 17.49
N TYR A 54 -4.60 0.19 16.26
CA TYR A 54 -5.73 -0.51 15.67
C TYR A 54 -5.69 -2.04 15.91
N GLY A 55 -4.74 -2.53 16.71
CA GLY A 55 -4.56 -3.96 16.97
C GLY A 55 -3.90 -4.73 15.82
N ILE A 56 -3.37 -4.04 14.82
CA ILE A 56 -2.69 -4.65 13.67
C ILE A 56 -1.23 -4.91 14.04
N LYS A 57 -0.84 -6.19 14.04
CA LYS A 57 0.54 -6.63 14.30
C LYS A 57 1.27 -6.84 12.97
N PRO A 58 2.61 -6.70 12.94
CA PRO A 58 3.39 -6.89 11.71
C PRO A 58 3.11 -8.22 10.99
N GLY A 59 2.97 -9.30 11.77
CA GLY A 59 2.68 -10.63 11.22
C GLY A 59 1.34 -10.74 10.50
N HIS A 60 0.32 -9.96 10.91
CA HIS A 60 -0.99 -9.98 10.25
C HIS A 60 -0.89 -9.49 8.81
N LEU A 61 -0.01 -8.52 8.54
CA LEU A 61 0.19 -7.99 7.18
C LEU A 61 0.86 -9.00 6.23
N LEU A 62 1.48 -10.06 6.77
CA LEU A 62 2.14 -11.11 6.00
C LEU A 62 1.28 -12.37 5.83
N THR A 63 0.16 -12.46 6.55
CA THR A 63 -0.72 -13.64 6.57
C THR A 63 -2.14 -13.32 6.12
N ASP A 64 -2.62 -12.10 6.33
CA ASP A 64 -3.94 -11.64 5.94
C ASP A 64 -3.85 -10.68 4.74
N ALA A 65 -4.13 -11.22 3.56
CA ALA A 65 -4.14 -10.47 2.31
C ALA A 65 -5.19 -9.34 2.31
N CYS A 66 -6.35 -9.56 2.92
CA CYS A 66 -7.42 -8.56 2.96
C CYS A 66 -7.03 -7.39 3.84
N LEU A 67 -6.49 -7.68 5.03
CA LEU A 67 -5.98 -6.67 5.94
C LEU A 67 -4.82 -5.88 5.31
N ASN A 68 -3.91 -6.57 4.62
CA ASN A 68 -2.80 -5.92 3.92
C ASN A 68 -3.32 -4.94 2.85
N ILE A 69 -4.28 -5.38 2.01
CA ILE A 69 -4.88 -4.54 0.97
C ILE A 69 -5.64 -3.36 1.58
N TYR A 70 -6.40 -3.58 2.65
CA TYR A 70 -7.10 -2.49 3.36
C TYR A 70 -6.14 -1.47 3.95
N THR A 71 -5.03 -1.94 4.52
CA THR A 71 -4.00 -1.07 5.11
C THR A 71 -3.29 -0.26 4.03
N GLY A 72 -2.98 -0.88 2.88
CA GLY A 72 -2.38 -0.17 1.75
C GLY A 72 -3.33 0.86 1.16
N ALA A 73 -4.61 0.51 1.01
CA ALA A 73 -5.64 1.44 0.55
C ALA A 73 -5.83 2.63 1.51
N TYR A 74 -5.75 2.41 2.82
CA TYR A 74 -5.77 3.48 3.83
C TYR A 74 -4.64 4.49 3.62
N TYR A 75 -3.39 4.03 3.51
CA TYR A 75 -2.25 4.92 3.32
C TYR A 75 -2.26 5.60 1.94
N LEU A 76 -2.73 4.91 0.89
CA LEU A 76 -2.95 5.51 -0.42
C LEU A 76 -3.99 6.63 -0.35
N ALA A 77 -5.10 6.43 0.36
CA ALA A 77 -6.13 7.46 0.53
C ALA A 77 -5.60 8.68 1.29
N LEU A 78 -4.78 8.48 2.33
CA LEU A 78 -4.11 9.57 3.03
C LEU A 78 -3.17 10.34 2.12
N ALA A 79 -2.40 9.65 1.29
CA ALA A 79 -1.50 10.26 0.32
C ALA A 79 -2.26 11.06 -0.74
N PHE A 80 -3.33 10.49 -1.33
CA PHE A 80 -4.20 11.19 -2.28
C PHE A 80 -4.87 12.41 -1.67
N LYS A 81 -5.30 12.34 -0.41
CA LYS A 81 -5.86 13.50 0.30
C LYS A 81 -4.83 14.61 0.49
N LYS A 82 -3.57 14.27 0.70
CA LYS A 82 -2.49 15.24 0.96
C LYS A 82 -1.94 15.89 -0.31
N TRP A 83 -1.76 15.09 -1.37
CA TRP A 83 -1.02 15.51 -2.57
C TRP A 83 -1.86 15.53 -3.85
N GLY A 84 -3.12 15.13 -3.78
CA GLY A 84 -3.93 14.86 -4.97
C GLY A 84 -3.51 13.56 -5.66
N VAL A 85 -4.04 13.33 -6.85
CA VAL A 85 -3.75 12.15 -7.68
C VAL A 85 -3.01 12.61 -8.93
N SER A 86 -1.75 12.21 -9.13
CA SER A 86 -0.94 12.51 -10.35
C SER A 86 -0.10 11.29 -10.71
N TRP A 87 0.16 10.90 -11.98
CA TRP A 87 1.06 9.74 -12.34
C TRP A 87 2.26 10.23 -13.16
N GLU A 88 3.48 9.94 -12.71
CA GLU A 88 4.73 10.17 -13.46
C GLU A 88 5.47 8.83 -13.56
N ALA A 89 5.54 8.31 -14.78
CA ALA A 89 6.01 6.97 -15.12
C ALA A 89 7.55 6.89 -15.23
N ASN A 90 8.29 7.29 -14.18
CA ASN A 90 9.75 7.21 -14.19
C ASN A 90 10.27 6.23 -13.12
N GLY A 91 10.20 4.92 -13.44
CA GLY A 91 11.19 3.87 -13.16
C GLY A 91 11.97 3.76 -11.83
N GLN A 92 11.67 4.50 -10.77
CA GLN A 92 12.33 4.38 -9.47
C GLN A 92 11.29 4.14 -8.39
N ALA A 93 11.26 2.90 -7.88
CA ALA A 93 10.48 2.52 -6.71
C ALA A 93 11.08 3.21 -5.46
N GLY A 94 10.62 4.42 -5.19
CA GLY A 94 11.01 5.19 -4.02
C GLY A 94 10.00 6.30 -3.80
N HIS A 95 8.99 6.03 -2.98
CA HIS A 95 8.11 7.01 -2.33
C HIS A 95 7.69 8.23 -3.19
N THR A 96 6.90 7.99 -4.23
CA THR A 96 5.95 9.02 -4.66
C THR A 96 4.70 8.32 -5.15
N THR A 97 3.60 8.57 -4.45
CA THR A 97 2.27 8.12 -4.82
C THR A 97 1.88 8.83 -6.10
N THR A 98 2.29 8.26 -7.22
CA THR A 98 2.03 8.89 -8.51
C THR A 98 1.03 8.03 -9.31
N GLY A 99 -0.29 8.02 -8.98
CA GLY A 99 -1.41 8.35 -9.91
C GLY A 99 -2.30 7.32 -10.63
N VAL A 100 -3.60 7.32 -10.35
CA VAL A 100 -4.61 6.77 -11.27
C VAL A 100 -5.69 7.79 -11.52
N ARG A 101 -6.00 7.97 -12.80
CA ARG A 101 -7.14 8.75 -13.25
C ARG A 101 -8.39 8.06 -12.70
N GLN A 102 -9.02 8.63 -11.69
CA GLN A 102 -10.36 8.24 -11.27
C GLN A 102 -11.30 8.92 -12.26
N GLU A 103 -11.78 8.16 -13.23
CA GLU A 103 -12.86 8.63 -14.10
C GLU A 103 -14.17 8.50 -13.32
N ASP A 104 -14.95 9.58 -13.31
CA ASP A 104 -16.19 9.77 -12.55
C ASP A 104 -17.30 8.77 -12.90
#